data_AF-A0AA97E3P4-F1
#
_entry.id   AF-A0AA97E3P4-F1
#
_cell.length_a   1.000
_cell.length_b   1.000
_cell.length_c   1.000
_cell.angle_alpha   90.00
_cell.angle_beta   90.00
_cell.angle_gamma   90.00
#
_symmetry.space_group_name_H-M   'P 1'
#
loop_
_entity.id
_entity.type
_entity.pdbx_description
1 polymer ?
#
loop_
_entity_poly.entity_id
_entity_poly.type
_entity_poly.pdbx_seq_one_letter_code
_entity_poly.pdbx_strand_id
1 'polypeptide(L)'
;MPTWKYGARGDLSLDEKDDLVKQVELQLIGTPELKSIVTTSYATPGNNASPDSIGSISLEFVDWYQREPASIILDRIRERTKQIPGIEVSAEKEQGGPQSGADIQLQLTSNYSEALYLAADEISKKLLEREEIVTVNDDRSLDGIEWRIDINRAEASRYGVDVNSLGNVIKLVTTGITLSDFLPEGADDKIDIVLRYPVNQRSLDQLDQLQIPTNQGSIPASNFITRYAAPKQGVINRTDGKKAVQIDADVKDGLVVDEVIKAIKVELDNANIDKTVSYEFRGNTEEQQKSMVFLLKAFGVAFFIMAIILVTQFNNFFQCLLILSAVVFSTMGVFIGLHA
;
A
#
# COMPACT_ATOMS: atom_id res chain seq x y z
N MET A 1 5.55 -12.13 -13.01
CA MET A 1 4.57 -11.35 -13.78
C MET A 1 4.48 -9.94 -13.21
N PRO A 2 4.60 -8.87 -14.00
CA PRO A 2 4.22 -7.53 -13.55
C PRO A 2 2.75 -7.52 -13.11
N THR A 3 2.47 -6.84 -12.00
CA THR A 3 1.14 -6.78 -11.39
C THR A 3 0.72 -5.32 -11.33
N TRP A 4 -0.47 -5.01 -11.81
CA TRP A 4 -1.05 -3.67 -11.74
C TRP A 4 -1.97 -3.58 -10.54
N LYS A 5 -1.99 -2.45 -9.85
CA LYS A 5 -2.97 -2.16 -8.79
C LYS A 5 -3.84 -1.00 -9.24
N TYR A 6 -5.15 -1.14 -9.04
CA TYR A 6 -6.13 -0.13 -9.45
C TYR A 6 -6.76 0.47 -8.19
N GLY A 7 -6.58 1.76 -7.96
CA GLY A 7 -7.34 2.49 -6.94
C GLY A 7 -8.56 3.13 -7.58
N ALA A 8 -9.73 3.08 -6.94
CA ALA A 8 -10.89 3.84 -7.41
C ALA A 8 -11.40 4.78 -6.32
N ARG A 9 -11.81 5.98 -6.74
CA ARG A 9 -12.40 6.96 -5.83
C ARG A 9 -13.87 6.61 -5.59
N GLY A 10 -14.21 6.31 -4.33
CA GLY A 10 -15.59 6.16 -3.86
C GLY A 10 -15.91 4.78 -3.31
N ASP A 11 -17.01 4.69 -2.53
CA ASP A 11 -17.51 3.45 -1.97
C ASP A 11 -18.31 2.66 -3.02
N LEU A 12 -17.57 2.01 -3.92
CA LEU A 12 -18.13 1.18 -4.99
C LEU A 12 -18.56 -0.19 -4.46
N SER A 13 -19.69 -0.68 -4.98
CA SER A 13 -20.11 -2.08 -4.80
C SER A 13 -19.14 -3.03 -5.51
N LEU A 14 -19.14 -4.31 -5.11
CA LEU A 14 -18.29 -5.33 -5.75
C LEU A 14 -18.55 -5.43 -7.26
N ASP A 15 -19.82 -5.34 -7.67
CA ASP A 15 -20.20 -5.42 -9.08
C ASP A 15 -19.68 -4.18 -9.86
N GLU A 16 -19.79 -2.98 -9.29
CA GLU A 16 -19.23 -1.77 -9.91
C GLU A 16 -17.70 -1.81 -9.99
N LYS A 17 -17.04 -2.35 -8.96
CA LYS A 17 -15.58 -2.58 -8.99
C LYS A 17 -15.21 -3.54 -10.12
N ASP A 18 -15.93 -4.66 -10.25
CA ASP A 18 -15.69 -5.65 -11.29
C ASP A 18 -15.91 -5.05 -12.69
N ASP A 19 -16.98 -4.27 -12.89
CA ASP A 19 -17.26 -3.58 -14.14
C ASP A 19 -16.14 -2.59 -14.53
N LEU A 20 -15.59 -1.86 -13.57
CA LEU A 20 -14.48 -0.94 -13.80
C LEU A 20 -13.17 -1.67 -14.14
N VAL A 21 -12.85 -2.73 -13.40
CA VAL A 21 -11.66 -3.55 -13.68
C VAL A 21 -11.78 -4.20 -15.07
N LYS A 22 -12.97 -4.66 -15.44
CA LYS A 22 -13.26 -5.23 -16.76
C LYS A 22 -13.15 -4.21 -17.89
N GLN A 23 -13.53 -2.96 -17.66
CA GLN A 23 -13.31 -1.89 -18.65
C GLN A 23 -11.83 -1.69 -18.95
N VAL A 24 -10.97 -1.79 -17.94
CA VAL A 24 -9.52 -1.73 -18.14
C VAL A 24 -9.04 -2.95 -18.92
N GLU A 25 -9.48 -4.16 -18.53
CA GLU A 25 -9.13 -5.41 -19.21
C GLU A 25 -9.46 -5.34 -20.72
N LEU A 26 -10.64 -4.82 -21.07
CA LEU A 26 -11.06 -4.67 -22.47
C LEU A 26 -10.14 -3.76 -23.30
N GLN A 27 -9.46 -2.78 -22.68
CA GLN A 27 -8.48 -1.93 -23.37
C GLN A 27 -7.14 -2.63 -23.62
N LEU A 28 -6.84 -3.67 -22.85
CA LEU A 28 -5.63 -4.48 -22.96
C LEU A 28 -5.81 -5.65 -23.92
N ILE A 29 -7.04 -6.14 -24.07
CA ILE A 29 -7.36 -7.21 -25.01
C ILE A 29 -7.06 -6.74 -26.44
N GLY A 30 -6.22 -7.50 -27.15
CA GLY A 30 -5.85 -7.23 -28.54
C GLY A 30 -4.49 -6.55 -28.73
N THR A 31 -3.73 -6.28 -27.67
CA THR A 31 -2.31 -5.88 -27.81
C THR A 31 -1.46 -7.10 -28.18
N PRO A 32 -0.74 -7.09 -29.31
CA PRO A 32 0.06 -8.23 -29.77
C PRO A 32 1.25 -8.57 -28.85
N GLU A 33 1.67 -7.64 -27.99
CA GLU A 33 2.81 -7.82 -27.08
C GLU A 33 2.47 -8.62 -25.81
N LEU A 34 1.20 -8.92 -25.57
CA LEU A 34 0.72 -9.67 -24.40
C LEU A 34 0.37 -11.12 -24.79
N LYS A 35 0.89 -12.08 -24.02
CA LYS A 35 0.62 -13.52 -24.17
C LYS A 35 -0.59 -13.95 -23.35
N SER A 36 -0.69 -13.49 -22.10
CA SER A 36 -1.84 -13.76 -21.24
C SER A 36 -2.12 -12.57 -20.33
N ILE A 37 -3.39 -12.43 -19.95
CA ILE A 37 -3.90 -11.38 -19.06
C ILE A 37 -4.72 -12.10 -18.00
N VAL A 38 -4.40 -11.85 -16.73
CA VAL A 38 -5.17 -12.38 -15.60
C VAL A 38 -5.68 -11.20 -14.80
N THR A 39 -6.99 -11.09 -14.71
CA THR A 39 -7.68 -10.00 -14.04
C THR A 39 -8.30 -10.51 -12.75
N THR A 40 -8.07 -9.81 -11.63
CA THR A 40 -8.62 -10.16 -10.32
C THR A 40 -9.28 -8.94 -9.69
N SER A 41 -10.58 -9.01 -9.44
CA SER A 41 -11.33 -7.97 -8.72
C SER A 41 -11.32 -8.26 -7.20
N TYR A 42 -11.18 -7.21 -6.38
CA TYR A 42 -11.11 -7.34 -4.92
C TYR A 42 -12.37 -6.81 -4.23
N ALA A 43 -13.02 -7.67 -3.44
CA ALA A 43 -14.01 -7.23 -2.46
C ALA A 43 -13.34 -6.51 -1.29
N THR A 44 -12.27 -7.13 -0.77
CA THR A 44 -11.36 -6.58 0.23
C THR A 44 -9.93 -6.78 -0.28
N PRO A 45 -9.11 -5.74 -0.41
CA PRO A 45 -7.71 -5.88 -0.77
C PRO A 45 -6.96 -6.72 0.28
N GLY A 46 -5.98 -7.52 -0.15
CA GLY A 46 -5.09 -8.22 0.77
C GLY A 46 -4.16 -7.25 1.53
N ASN A 47 -3.46 -7.73 2.56
CA ASN A 47 -2.60 -6.90 3.44
C ASN A 47 -1.53 -6.05 2.74
N ASN A 48 -1.15 -6.39 1.50
CA ASN A 48 -0.10 -5.68 0.74
C ASN A 48 -0.66 -4.78 -0.38
N ALA A 49 -1.98 -4.62 -0.46
CA ALA A 49 -2.64 -3.75 -1.42
C ALA A 49 -3.21 -2.51 -0.72
N SER A 50 -3.26 -1.38 -1.43
CA SER A 50 -3.92 -0.17 -0.92
C SER A 50 -5.36 -0.50 -0.49
N PRO A 51 -5.85 0.06 0.63
CA PRO A 51 -7.22 -0.16 1.11
C PRO A 51 -8.30 0.13 0.06
N ASP A 52 -8.00 1.00 -0.91
CA ASP A 52 -8.92 1.39 -1.99
C ASP A 52 -8.63 0.68 -3.31
N SER A 53 -7.78 -0.34 -3.28
CA SER A 53 -7.50 -1.17 -4.44
C SER A 53 -8.74 -1.97 -4.83
N ILE A 54 -9.27 -1.72 -6.03
CA ILE A 54 -10.45 -2.40 -6.57
C ILE A 54 -10.10 -3.71 -7.29
N GLY A 55 -8.84 -3.89 -7.67
CA GLY A 55 -8.40 -5.10 -8.37
C GLY A 55 -6.91 -5.06 -8.73
N SER A 56 -6.46 -6.15 -9.34
CA SER A 56 -5.17 -6.23 -10.02
C SER A 56 -5.29 -6.92 -11.38
N ILE A 57 -4.39 -6.53 -12.27
CA ILE A 57 -4.23 -7.18 -13.58
C ILE A 57 -2.78 -7.64 -13.65
N SER A 58 -2.57 -8.94 -13.78
CA SER A 58 -1.26 -9.53 -14.03
C SER A 58 -1.09 -9.76 -15.52
N LEU A 59 0.00 -9.22 -16.08
CA LEU A 59 0.30 -9.32 -17.51
C LEU A 59 1.45 -10.31 -17.74
N GLU A 60 1.29 -11.24 -18.66
CA GLU A 60 2.39 -12.05 -19.19
C GLU A 60 2.76 -11.51 -20.58
N PHE A 61 3.98 -11.00 -20.71
CA PHE A 61 4.49 -10.54 -22.00
C PHE A 61 4.94 -11.71 -22.87
N VAL A 62 4.91 -11.50 -24.20
CA VAL A 62 5.65 -12.36 -25.13
C VAL A 62 7.17 -12.27 -24.88
N ASP A 63 7.93 -13.19 -25.48
CA ASP A 63 9.38 -13.25 -25.27
C ASP A 63 10.05 -11.89 -25.59
N TRP A 64 11.04 -11.52 -24.77
CA TRP A 64 11.68 -10.20 -24.78
C TRP A 64 12.27 -9.78 -26.14
N TYR A 65 12.65 -10.73 -27.00
CA TYR A 65 13.23 -10.47 -28.32
C TYR A 65 12.18 -10.21 -29.41
N GLN A 66 10.91 -10.52 -29.15
CA GLN A 66 9.79 -10.29 -30.08
C GLN A 66 8.97 -9.05 -29.72
N ARG A 67 9.36 -8.33 -28.67
CA ARG A 67 8.62 -7.17 -28.15
C ARG A 67 9.56 -6.00 -27.90
N GLU A 68 8.94 -4.83 -27.84
CA GLU A 68 9.60 -3.65 -27.33
C GLU A 68 9.93 -3.80 -25.84
N PRO A 69 10.88 -3.00 -25.30
CA PRO A 69 11.13 -2.88 -23.88
C PRO A 69 9.82 -2.76 -23.08
N ALA A 70 9.76 -3.46 -21.95
CA ALA A 70 8.53 -3.53 -21.15
C ALA A 70 8.03 -2.14 -20.73
N SER A 71 8.94 -1.21 -20.41
CA SER A 71 8.58 0.14 -19.99
C SER A 71 7.78 0.90 -21.05
N ILE A 72 8.16 0.82 -22.33
CA ILE A 72 7.42 1.46 -23.43
C ILE A 72 5.99 0.90 -23.52
N ILE A 73 5.84 -0.41 -23.34
CA ILE A 73 4.52 -1.06 -23.36
C ILE A 73 3.70 -0.61 -22.15
N LEU A 74 4.30 -0.56 -20.96
CA LEU A 74 3.65 -0.10 -19.73
C LEU A 74 3.20 1.37 -19.85
N ASP A 75 4.02 2.24 -20.42
CA ASP A 75 3.68 3.66 -20.63
C ASP A 75 2.52 3.82 -21.61
N ARG A 76 2.53 3.07 -22.73
CA ARG A 76 1.42 3.05 -23.69
C ARG A 76 0.11 2.57 -23.05
N ILE A 77 0.20 1.55 -22.19
CA ILE A 77 -0.95 1.06 -21.44
C ILE A 77 -1.45 2.14 -20.47
N ARG A 78 -0.56 2.78 -19.70
CA ARG A 78 -0.92 3.88 -18.79
C ARG A 78 -1.63 5.01 -19.53
N GLU A 79 -1.15 5.42 -20.70
CA GLU A 79 -1.81 6.46 -21.52
C GLU A 79 -3.22 6.08 -21.97
N ARG A 80 -3.43 4.82 -22.36
CA ARG A 80 -4.76 4.33 -22.74
C ARG A 80 -5.71 4.31 -21.56
N THR A 81 -5.23 3.86 -20.40
CA THR A 81 -6.09 3.70 -19.21
C THR A 81 -6.39 5.03 -18.52
N LYS A 82 -5.58 6.08 -18.72
CA LYS A 82 -5.88 7.46 -18.26
C LYS A 82 -7.23 8.00 -18.78
N GLN A 83 -7.78 7.42 -19.84
CA GLN A 83 -9.07 7.84 -20.38
C GLN A 83 -10.27 7.36 -19.57
N ILE A 84 -10.10 6.40 -18.66
CA ILE A 84 -11.19 5.87 -17.83
C ILE A 84 -11.34 6.76 -16.59
N PRO A 85 -12.44 7.50 -16.45
CA PRO A 85 -12.63 8.39 -15.31
C PRO A 85 -12.83 7.58 -14.02
N GLY A 86 -12.19 8.03 -12.94
CA GLY A 86 -12.40 7.48 -11.58
C GLY A 86 -11.49 6.32 -11.18
N ILE A 87 -10.59 5.86 -12.08
CA ILE A 87 -9.60 4.82 -11.78
C ILE A 87 -8.19 5.42 -11.85
N GLU A 88 -7.40 5.15 -10.82
CA GLU A 88 -5.97 5.41 -10.78
C GLU A 88 -5.22 4.09 -10.99
N VAL A 89 -4.33 4.08 -11.97
CA VAL A 89 -3.68 2.86 -12.46
C VAL A 89 -2.19 2.94 -12.17
N SER A 90 -1.73 2.15 -11.20
CA SER A 90 -0.31 1.99 -10.93
C SER A 90 0.20 0.70 -11.59
N ALA A 91 1.28 0.85 -12.36
CA ALA A 91 1.98 -0.29 -12.96
C ALA A 91 3.18 -0.63 -12.09
N GLU A 92 3.21 -1.82 -11.50
CA GLU A 92 4.42 -2.34 -10.85
C GLU A 92 5.08 -3.33 -11.79
N LYS A 93 6.30 -3.00 -12.24
CA LYS A 93 7.14 -3.95 -12.95
C LYS A 93 7.67 -4.95 -11.94
N GLU A 94 7.57 -6.24 -12.24
CA GLU A 94 8.23 -7.25 -11.40
C GLU A 94 9.75 -7.03 -11.47
N GLN A 95 10.32 -6.54 -10.38
CA GLN A 95 11.75 -6.36 -10.23
C GLN A 95 12.36 -7.67 -9.72
N GLY A 96 13.42 -8.15 -10.38
CA GLY A 96 14.14 -9.35 -9.95
C GLY A 96 15.00 -9.04 -8.72
N GLY A 97 14.68 -9.65 -7.59
CA GLY A 97 15.37 -9.46 -6.31
C GLY A 97 14.45 -9.75 -5.12
N PRO A 98 14.90 -9.57 -3.87
CA PRO A 98 13.99 -9.47 -2.73
C PRO A 98 12.96 -8.37 -3.03
N GLN A 99 11.69 -8.57 -2.67
CA GLN A 99 10.58 -7.66 -2.99
C GLN A 99 10.92 -6.22 -2.62
N SER A 100 11.37 -5.47 -3.60
CA SER A 100 11.67 -4.06 -3.47
C SER A 100 10.38 -3.31 -3.82
N GLY A 101 9.95 -2.42 -2.92
CA GLY A 101 8.80 -1.56 -3.14
C GLY A 101 9.04 -0.54 -4.27
N ALA A 102 8.32 0.58 -4.23
CA ALA A 102 8.57 1.68 -5.17
C ALA A 102 10.02 2.17 -5.12
N ASP A 103 10.50 2.77 -6.21
CA ASP A 103 11.89 3.26 -6.32
C ASP A 103 12.24 4.25 -5.21
N ILE A 104 11.29 5.14 -4.89
CA ILE A 104 11.37 6.09 -3.78
C ILE A 104 10.21 5.83 -2.83
N GLN A 105 10.53 5.54 -1.56
CA GLN A 105 9.56 5.43 -0.48
C GLN A 105 9.84 6.50 0.55
N LEU A 106 8.96 7.50 0.66
CA LEU A 106 9.07 8.60 1.61
C LEU A 106 8.04 8.42 2.72
N GLN A 107 8.51 8.20 3.94
CA GLN A 107 7.64 8.08 5.10
C GLN A 107 7.57 9.41 5.85
N LEU A 108 6.37 9.97 5.98
CA LEU A 108 6.06 11.13 6.81
C LEU A 108 5.47 10.66 8.14
N THR A 109 5.89 11.26 9.25
CA THR A 109 5.42 10.91 10.58
C THR A 109 5.09 12.15 11.41
N SER A 110 3.98 12.11 12.15
CA SER A 110 3.62 13.18 13.08
C SER A 110 2.68 12.70 14.20
N ASN A 111 2.59 13.50 15.26
CA ASN A 111 1.56 13.38 16.28
C ASN A 111 0.27 14.13 15.90
N TYR A 112 0.36 15.09 14.97
CA TYR A 112 -0.76 15.91 14.53
C TYR A 112 -1.23 15.46 13.15
N SER A 113 -2.47 14.98 13.06
CA SER A 113 -2.98 14.39 11.81
C SER A 113 -3.17 15.42 10.71
N GLU A 114 -3.66 16.62 11.06
CA GLU A 114 -3.91 17.69 10.10
C GLU A 114 -2.61 18.20 9.46
N ALA A 115 -1.58 18.48 10.27
CA ALA A 115 -0.26 18.88 9.77
C ALA A 115 0.38 17.78 8.90
N LEU A 116 0.23 16.51 9.29
CA LEU A 116 0.72 15.37 8.51
C LEU A 116 0.07 15.29 7.13
N TYR A 117 -1.26 15.42 7.06
CA TYR A 117 -2.00 15.33 5.80
C TYR A 117 -1.72 16.51 4.88
N LEU A 118 -1.64 17.74 5.42
CA LEU A 118 -1.26 18.92 4.64
C LEU A 118 0.16 18.80 4.08
N ALA A 119 1.12 18.31 4.88
CA ALA A 119 2.47 18.08 4.43
C ALA A 119 2.53 16.96 3.36
N ALA A 120 1.76 15.88 3.53
CA ALA A 120 1.67 14.82 2.53
C ALA A 120 1.14 15.35 1.20
N ASP A 121 0.07 16.14 1.22
CA ASP A 121 -0.51 16.73 0.01
C ASP A 121 0.47 17.69 -0.70
N GLU A 122 1.17 18.53 0.05
CA GLU A 122 2.17 19.45 -0.50
C GLU A 122 3.33 18.70 -1.14
N ILE A 123 3.86 17.67 -0.45
CA ILE A 123 4.99 16.88 -0.92
C ILE A 123 4.59 16.05 -2.15
N SER A 124 3.45 15.36 -2.10
CA SER A 124 2.96 14.58 -3.24
C SER A 124 2.78 15.45 -4.49
N LYS A 125 2.26 16.68 -4.32
CA LYS A 125 2.13 17.62 -5.43
C LYS A 125 3.49 18.06 -6.00
N LYS A 126 4.46 18.39 -5.14
CA LYS A 126 5.82 18.76 -5.58
C LYS A 126 6.53 17.62 -6.30
N LEU A 127 6.33 16.38 -5.84
CA LEU A 127 6.87 15.20 -6.50
C LEU A 127 6.24 14.98 -7.89
N LEU A 128 4.93 15.21 -8.04
CA LEU A 128 4.24 15.12 -9.33
C LEU A 128 4.63 16.22 -10.33
N GLU A 129 5.09 17.39 -9.86
CA GLU A 129 5.55 18.49 -10.72
C GLU A 129 6.93 18.22 -11.36
N ARG A 130 7.65 17.20 -10.90
CA ARG A 130 8.98 16.83 -11.40
C ARG A 130 8.90 15.96 -12.65
N GLU A 131 9.70 16.29 -13.67
CA GLU A 131 9.77 15.51 -14.92
C GLU A 131 10.42 14.13 -14.71
N GLU A 132 11.20 13.96 -13.64
CA GLU A 132 11.89 12.72 -13.30
C GLU A 132 10.96 11.67 -12.67
N ILE A 133 9.79 12.07 -12.19
CA ILE A 133 8.85 11.21 -11.45
C ILE A 133 7.68 10.83 -12.36
N VAL A 134 7.34 9.53 -12.39
CA VAL A 134 6.29 9.00 -13.27
C VAL A 134 4.96 8.85 -12.53
N THR A 135 5.01 8.29 -11.32
CA THR A 135 3.84 8.03 -10.48
C THR A 135 4.14 8.50 -9.07
N VAL A 136 3.14 9.05 -8.38
CA VAL A 136 3.18 9.31 -6.95
C VAL A 136 1.89 8.77 -6.36
N ASN A 137 2.03 7.82 -5.44
CA ASN A 137 0.92 7.21 -4.72
C ASN A 137 1.12 7.41 -3.22
N ASP A 138 0.02 7.39 -2.50
CA ASP A 138 -0.04 7.59 -1.06
C ASP A 138 -0.86 6.45 -0.45
N ASP A 139 -0.47 6.00 0.74
CA ASP A 139 -1.08 4.88 1.46
C ASP A 139 -2.32 5.25 2.29
N ARG A 140 -2.66 6.54 2.39
CA ARG A 140 -3.91 7.03 2.99
C ARG A 140 -5.09 6.48 2.23
N SER A 141 -6.12 6.10 2.98
CA SER A 141 -7.39 5.75 2.36
C SER A 141 -8.05 6.99 1.76
N LEU A 142 -8.64 6.82 0.59
CA LEU A 142 -9.45 7.80 -0.10
C LEU A 142 -10.66 8.17 0.75
N ASP A 143 -11.10 9.42 0.60
CA ASP A 143 -12.31 9.91 1.26
C ASP A 143 -13.51 9.04 0.85
N GLY A 144 -14.10 8.39 1.85
CA GLY A 144 -15.33 7.61 1.70
C GLY A 144 -16.40 8.09 2.68
N ILE A 145 -17.59 7.54 2.55
CA ILE A 145 -18.71 7.75 3.45
C ILE A 145 -19.01 6.44 4.17
N GLU A 146 -18.97 6.48 5.49
CA GLU A 146 -19.48 5.39 6.33
C GLU A 146 -20.79 5.83 6.99
N TRP A 147 -21.72 4.89 7.11
CA TRP A 147 -22.95 5.10 7.86
C TRP A 147 -22.71 4.73 9.32
N ARG A 148 -22.72 5.74 10.20
CA ARG A 148 -22.63 5.53 11.64
C ARG A 148 -24.02 5.36 12.23
N ILE A 149 -24.14 4.39 13.14
CA ILE A 149 -25.37 4.10 13.87
C ILE A 149 -25.09 4.33 15.35
N ASP A 150 -25.60 5.43 15.87
CA ASP A 150 -25.48 5.76 17.29
C ASP A 150 -26.71 5.24 18.03
N ILE A 151 -26.47 4.42 19.06
CA ILE A 151 -27.53 3.80 19.86
C ILE A 151 -27.77 4.66 21.11
N ASN A 152 -28.99 5.17 21.25
CA ASN A 152 -29.42 5.85 22.46
C ASN A 152 -29.70 4.83 23.58
N ARG A 153 -28.66 4.55 24.37
CA ARG A 153 -28.73 3.60 25.50
C ARG A 153 -29.77 3.98 26.55
N ALA A 154 -30.04 5.27 26.75
CA ALA A 154 -31.01 5.74 27.73
C ALA A 154 -32.44 5.39 27.29
N GLU A 155 -32.78 5.65 26.03
CA GLU A 155 -34.08 5.26 25.48
C GLU A 155 -34.21 3.73 25.38
N ALA A 156 -33.18 3.02 24.92
CA ALA A 156 -33.21 1.54 24.90
C ALA A 156 -33.49 0.97 26.31
N SER A 157 -32.83 1.49 27.35
CA SER A 157 -33.05 1.05 28.73
C SER A 157 -34.46 1.36 29.26
N ARG A 158 -35.11 2.44 28.82
CA ARG A 158 -36.48 2.78 29.24
C ARG A 158 -37.51 1.75 28.79
N TYR A 159 -37.30 1.17 27.62
CA TYR A 159 -38.17 0.14 27.05
C TYR A 159 -37.68 -1.29 27.34
N GLY A 160 -36.65 -1.43 28.17
CA GLY A 160 -36.08 -2.74 28.54
C GLY A 160 -35.36 -3.44 27.38
N VAL A 161 -34.88 -2.69 26.40
CA VAL A 161 -34.14 -3.21 25.24
C VAL A 161 -32.65 -3.26 25.55
N ASP A 162 -32.05 -4.44 25.39
CA ASP A 162 -30.62 -4.62 25.52
C ASP A 162 -29.87 -4.18 24.24
N VAL A 163 -28.71 -3.55 24.42
CA VAL A 163 -27.88 -3.04 23.32
C VAL A 163 -27.39 -4.19 22.43
N ASN A 164 -27.13 -5.38 22.98
CA ASN A 164 -26.71 -6.52 22.17
C ASN A 164 -27.85 -7.04 21.29
N SER A 165 -29.08 -7.05 21.80
CA SER A 165 -30.27 -7.44 21.03
C SER A 165 -30.47 -6.50 19.85
N LEU A 166 -30.28 -5.20 20.07
CA LEU A 166 -30.38 -4.20 19.02
C LEU A 166 -29.23 -4.33 17.99
N GLY A 167 -28.01 -4.59 18.45
CA GLY A 167 -26.88 -4.90 17.56
C GLY A 167 -27.10 -6.14 16.69
N ASN A 168 -27.74 -7.18 17.24
CA ASN A 168 -28.10 -8.39 16.51
C ASN A 168 -29.14 -8.10 15.42
N VAL A 169 -30.17 -7.31 15.72
CA VAL A 169 -31.19 -6.89 14.74
C VAL A 169 -30.55 -6.12 13.58
N ILE A 170 -29.62 -5.20 13.87
CA ILE A 170 -28.84 -4.48 12.84
C ILE A 170 -28.02 -5.46 12.00
N LYS A 171 -27.34 -6.42 12.65
CA LYS A 171 -26.54 -7.45 11.95
C LYS A 171 -27.39 -8.25 10.97
N LEU A 172 -28.64 -8.61 11.30
CA LEU A 172 -29.50 -9.39 10.40
C LEU A 172 -29.74 -8.73 9.02
N VAL A 173 -29.72 -7.39 8.96
CA VAL A 173 -29.86 -6.62 7.71
C VAL A 173 -28.50 -6.42 7.01
N THR A 174 -27.40 -6.37 7.78
CA THR A 174 -26.04 -6.16 7.26
C THR A 174 -25.28 -7.48 7.04
N THR A 175 -24.41 -7.87 7.97
CA THR A 175 -23.49 -9.02 7.85
C THR A 175 -24.07 -10.36 8.30
N GLY A 176 -25.27 -10.35 8.87
CA GLY A 176 -25.91 -11.51 9.48
C GLY A 176 -25.35 -11.94 10.82
N ILE A 177 -26.01 -12.95 11.39
CA ILE A 177 -25.60 -13.60 12.62
C ILE A 177 -25.21 -15.04 12.28
N THR A 178 -23.95 -15.41 12.53
CA THR A 178 -23.50 -16.80 12.42
C THR A 178 -24.15 -17.63 13.54
N LEU A 179 -24.91 -18.66 13.17
CA LEU A 179 -25.61 -19.53 14.11
C LEU A 179 -24.78 -20.77 14.48
N SER A 180 -24.10 -21.34 13.49
CA SER A 180 -23.29 -22.55 13.63
C SER A 180 -22.38 -22.72 12.42
N ASP A 181 -21.47 -23.68 12.51
CA ASP A 181 -20.60 -24.07 11.41
C ASP A 181 -20.98 -25.48 10.97
N PHE A 182 -21.03 -25.71 9.66
CA PHE A 182 -21.32 -27.00 9.08
C PHE A 182 -20.08 -27.54 8.37
N LEU A 183 -19.69 -28.78 8.66
CA LEU A 183 -18.63 -29.48 7.93
C LEU A 183 -19.29 -30.52 7.00
N PRO A 184 -19.35 -30.27 5.68
CA PRO A 184 -19.81 -31.28 4.73
C PRO A 184 -18.94 -32.54 4.78
N GLU A 185 -19.54 -33.71 4.56
CA GLU A 185 -18.76 -34.95 4.44
C GLU A 185 -17.76 -34.86 3.29
N GLY A 186 -16.48 -35.12 3.58
CA GLY A 186 -15.39 -35.05 2.60
C GLY A 186 -14.79 -33.66 2.37
N ALA A 187 -15.23 -32.65 3.11
CA ALA A 187 -14.57 -31.34 3.15
C ALA A 187 -13.60 -31.26 4.33
N ASP A 188 -12.47 -30.56 4.13
CA ASP A 188 -11.51 -30.27 5.19
C ASP A 188 -11.87 -28.99 5.98
N ASP A 189 -12.68 -28.10 5.37
CA ASP A 189 -13.04 -26.79 5.92
C ASP A 189 -14.53 -26.68 6.28
N LYS A 190 -14.80 -25.99 7.40
CA LYS A 190 -16.16 -25.69 7.86
C LYS A 190 -16.76 -24.51 7.10
N ILE A 191 -18.08 -24.50 6.96
CA ILE A 191 -18.87 -23.45 6.32
C ILE A 191 -19.82 -22.82 7.34
N ASP A 192 -19.82 -21.49 7.42
CA ASP A 192 -20.70 -20.76 8.32
C ASP A 192 -22.18 -20.83 7.89
N ILE A 193 -23.06 -21.17 8.83
CA ILE A 193 -24.51 -21.02 8.67
C ILE A 193 -24.89 -19.63 9.22
N VAL A 194 -25.24 -18.72 8.33
CA VAL A 194 -25.55 -17.32 8.68
C VAL A 194 -27.03 -17.00 8.50
N LEU A 195 -27.66 -16.48 9.55
CA LEU A 195 -29.02 -15.95 9.51
C LEU A 195 -29.01 -14.49 9.06
N ARG A 196 -29.79 -14.17 8.02
CA ARG A 196 -29.94 -12.83 7.44
C ARG A 196 -31.37 -12.63 6.93
N TYR A 197 -31.80 -11.37 6.84
CA TYR A 197 -33.01 -11.03 6.09
C TYR A 197 -32.86 -11.36 4.59
N PRO A 198 -33.95 -11.53 3.82
CA PRO A 198 -33.88 -11.66 2.37
C PRO A 198 -33.31 -10.40 1.70
N VAL A 199 -32.69 -10.54 0.52
CA VAL A 199 -31.94 -9.45 -0.16
C VAL A 199 -32.76 -8.17 -0.34
N ASN A 200 -34.04 -8.29 -0.69
CA ASN A 200 -34.96 -7.16 -0.88
C ASN A 200 -35.28 -6.38 0.42
N GLN A 201 -34.98 -6.96 1.59
CA GLN A 201 -35.15 -6.33 2.90
C GLN A 201 -33.82 -5.87 3.50
N ARG A 202 -32.70 -6.05 2.78
CA ARG A 202 -31.36 -5.59 3.19
C ARG A 202 -31.05 -4.19 2.67
N SER A 203 -31.93 -3.23 2.94
CA SER A 203 -31.68 -1.83 2.61
C SER A 203 -31.50 -1.00 3.87
N LEU A 204 -30.75 0.10 3.75
CA LEU A 204 -30.46 0.97 4.87
C LEU A 204 -31.75 1.59 5.46
N ASP A 205 -32.77 1.81 4.62
CA ASP A 205 -34.06 2.35 5.05
C ASP A 205 -34.93 1.33 5.78
N GLN A 206 -34.68 0.03 5.58
CA GLN A 206 -35.35 -1.02 6.33
C GLN A 206 -34.89 -1.06 7.78
N LEU A 207 -33.65 -0.62 8.09
CA LEU A 207 -33.15 -0.54 9.48
C LEU A 207 -34.08 0.28 10.38
N ASP A 208 -34.63 1.38 9.86
CA ASP A 208 -35.52 2.26 10.62
C ASP A 208 -36.89 1.60 10.89
N GLN A 209 -37.32 0.70 10.01
CA GLN A 209 -38.59 -0.01 10.08
C GLN A 209 -38.52 -1.31 10.88
N LEU A 210 -37.31 -1.78 11.24
CA LEU A 210 -37.14 -3.01 11.99
C LEU A 210 -37.84 -2.92 13.35
N GLN A 211 -38.68 -3.90 13.64
CA GLN A 211 -39.38 -3.99 14.90
C GLN A 211 -38.55 -4.78 15.90
N ILE A 212 -38.25 -4.15 17.04
CA ILE A 212 -37.53 -4.78 18.13
C ILE A 212 -38.55 -5.27 19.15
N PRO A 213 -38.56 -6.57 19.50
CA PRO A 213 -39.44 -7.08 20.54
C PRO A 213 -38.99 -6.52 21.89
N THR A 214 -39.91 -5.85 22.58
CA THR A 214 -39.68 -5.30 23.93
C THR A 214 -40.72 -5.86 24.89
N ASN A 215 -40.49 -5.69 26.19
CA ASN A 215 -41.47 -6.07 27.22
C ASN A 215 -42.79 -5.29 27.13
N GLN A 216 -42.81 -4.17 26.39
CA GLN A 216 -43.98 -3.31 26.18
C GLN A 216 -44.59 -3.45 24.78
N GLY A 217 -44.10 -4.39 23.96
CA GLY A 217 -44.54 -4.62 22.58
C GLY A 217 -43.42 -4.44 21.56
N SER A 218 -43.78 -4.47 20.28
CA SER A 218 -42.81 -4.30 19.18
C SER A 218 -42.62 -2.82 18.88
N ILE A 219 -41.40 -2.31 19.07
CA ILE A 219 -41.07 -0.89 18.89
C ILE A 219 -40.08 -0.76 17.72
N PRO A 220 -40.27 0.20 16.79
CA PRO A 220 -39.32 0.44 15.70
C PRO A 220 -37.91 0.77 16.22
N ALA A 221 -36.89 0.25 15.55
CA ALA A 221 -35.50 0.48 15.89
C ALA A 221 -35.12 1.97 15.81
N SER A 222 -35.78 2.74 14.93
CA SER A 222 -35.60 4.19 14.78
C SER A 222 -35.81 4.99 16.07
N ASN A 223 -36.54 4.47 17.06
CA ASN A 223 -36.70 5.13 18.36
C ASN A 223 -35.44 5.04 19.23
N PHE A 224 -34.56 4.10 18.93
CA PHE A 224 -33.35 3.80 19.71
C PHE A 224 -32.06 4.11 18.96
N ILE A 225 -32.12 4.28 17.64
CA ILE A 225 -30.95 4.50 16.79
C ILE A 225 -31.02 5.83 16.05
N THR A 226 -29.89 6.50 15.94
CA THR A 226 -29.70 7.64 15.05
C THR A 226 -28.66 7.27 14.01
N ARG A 227 -29.04 7.34 12.73
CA ARG A 227 -28.15 7.11 11.60
C ARG A 227 -27.68 8.45 11.02
N TYR A 228 -26.38 8.58 10.72
CA TYR A 228 -25.84 9.71 9.97
C TYR A 228 -24.65 9.28 9.11
N ALA A 229 -24.49 9.97 7.98
CA ALA A 229 -23.33 9.83 7.12
C ALA A 229 -22.13 10.53 7.78
N ALA A 230 -21.02 9.83 7.88
CA ALA A 230 -19.75 10.36 8.38
C ALA A 230 -18.62 10.05 7.39
N PRO A 231 -17.53 10.83 7.37
CA PRO A 231 -16.34 10.44 6.64
C PRO A 231 -15.84 9.08 7.14
N LYS A 232 -15.62 8.16 6.20
CA LYS A 232 -15.03 6.84 6.43
C LYS A 232 -13.67 7.03 7.07
N GLN A 233 -13.43 6.34 8.18
CA GLN A 233 -12.08 6.32 8.74
C GLN A 233 -11.26 5.29 7.97
N GLY A 234 -10.26 5.78 7.25
CA GLY A 234 -9.28 4.94 6.58
C GLY A 234 -8.41 4.12 7.51
N VAL A 235 -7.52 3.34 6.91
CA VAL A 235 -6.46 2.65 7.65
C VAL A 235 -5.51 3.70 8.25
N ILE A 236 -5.24 3.57 9.55
CA ILE A 236 -4.30 4.45 10.26
C ILE A 236 -2.98 3.71 10.40
N ASN A 237 -2.01 4.06 9.56
CA ASN A 237 -0.66 3.54 9.66
C ASN A 237 0.11 4.27 10.76
N ARG A 238 0.93 3.51 11.50
CA ARG A 238 1.76 4.04 12.58
C ARG A 238 3.15 3.45 12.51
N THR A 239 4.14 4.30 12.74
CA THR A 239 5.53 3.91 12.90
C THR A 239 6.05 4.52 14.18
N ASP A 240 6.68 3.70 15.02
CA ASP A 240 7.23 4.13 16.32
C ASP A 240 6.22 4.87 17.20
N GLY A 241 4.96 4.44 17.16
CA GLY A 241 3.88 5.01 17.95
C GLY A 241 3.32 6.35 17.43
N LYS A 242 3.86 6.92 16.35
CA LYS A 242 3.32 8.12 15.67
C LYS A 242 2.49 7.73 14.46
N LYS A 243 1.56 8.59 14.03
CA LYS A 243 0.87 8.37 12.75
C LYS A 243 1.88 8.52 11.62
N ALA A 244 1.79 7.65 10.63
CA ALA A 244 2.65 7.64 9.46
C ALA A 244 1.81 7.70 8.18
N VAL A 245 2.33 8.37 7.17
CA VAL A 245 1.85 8.35 5.79
C VAL A 245 3.04 8.00 4.92
N GLN A 246 2.88 7.00 4.06
CA GLN A 246 3.90 6.58 3.11
C GLN A 246 3.53 7.11 1.73
N ILE A 247 4.47 7.84 1.12
CA ILE A 247 4.38 8.33 -0.25
C ILE A 247 5.37 7.50 -1.07
N ASP A 248 4.83 6.74 -2.01
CA ASP A 248 5.58 5.91 -2.95
C ASP A 248 5.67 6.62 -4.30
N ALA A 249 6.88 6.71 -4.86
CA ALA A 249 7.10 7.34 -6.14
C ALA A 249 8.00 6.49 -7.05
N ASP A 250 7.62 6.42 -8.33
CA ASP A 250 8.37 5.74 -9.38
C ASP A 250 9.24 6.75 -10.13
N VAL A 251 10.50 6.41 -10.37
CA VAL A 251 11.43 7.25 -11.12
C VAL A 251 11.43 6.83 -12.59
N LYS A 252 11.62 7.77 -13.49
CA LYS A 252 11.74 7.49 -14.92
C LYS A 252 12.96 6.59 -15.22
N ASP A 253 12.75 5.60 -16.08
CA ASP A 253 13.80 4.69 -16.55
C ASP A 253 15.03 5.47 -17.09
N GLY A 254 16.23 5.02 -16.69
CA GLY A 254 17.50 5.59 -17.15
C GLY A 254 18.11 6.64 -16.22
N LEU A 255 17.42 6.99 -15.12
CA LEU A 255 17.96 7.86 -14.07
C LEU A 255 18.54 7.05 -12.90
N VAL A 256 19.52 7.63 -12.22
CA VAL A 256 20.07 7.06 -10.98
C VAL A 256 19.19 7.50 -9.81
N VAL A 257 18.44 6.56 -9.23
CA VAL A 257 17.49 6.81 -8.13
C VAL A 257 18.14 7.56 -6.97
N ASP A 258 19.37 7.19 -6.59
CA ASP A 258 20.12 7.85 -5.51
C ASP A 258 20.39 9.34 -5.75
N GLU A 259 20.54 9.77 -7.02
CA GLU A 259 20.73 11.19 -7.37
C GLU A 259 19.42 11.96 -7.23
N VAL A 260 18.32 11.36 -7.68
CA VAL A 260 16.98 11.93 -7.57
C VAL A 260 16.58 12.08 -6.09
N ILE A 261 16.84 11.06 -5.26
CA ILE A 261 16.59 11.12 -3.81
C ILE A 261 17.40 12.25 -3.15
N LYS A 262 18.67 12.42 -3.51
CA LYS A 262 19.49 13.52 -2.99
C LYS A 262 18.93 14.88 -3.39
N ALA A 263 18.48 15.04 -4.63
CA ALA A 263 17.87 16.28 -5.10
C ALA A 263 16.56 16.58 -4.37
N ILE A 264 15.70 15.58 -4.19
CA ILE A 264 14.45 15.71 -3.43
C ILE A 264 14.75 16.06 -1.97
N LYS A 265 15.74 15.40 -1.34
CA LYS A 265 16.12 15.67 0.04
C LYS A 265 16.54 17.14 0.25
N VAL A 266 17.38 17.67 -0.64
CA VAL A 266 17.79 19.08 -0.57
C VAL A 266 16.60 20.02 -0.71
N GLU A 267 15.63 19.68 -1.56
CA GLU A 267 14.43 20.48 -1.71
C GLU A 267 13.51 20.41 -0.49
N LEU A 268 13.30 19.21 0.07
CA LEU A 268 12.49 19.01 1.29
C LEU A 268 13.13 19.69 2.50
N ASP A 269 14.46 19.71 2.60
CA ASP A 269 15.19 20.44 3.65
C ASP A 269 15.04 21.97 3.52
N ASN A 270 14.86 22.48 2.30
CA ASN A 270 14.61 23.90 2.03
C ASN A 270 13.11 24.24 2.04
N ALA A 271 12.23 23.25 1.94
CA ALA A 271 10.80 23.42 2.00
C ALA A 271 10.42 23.79 3.44
N ASN A 272 9.53 24.77 3.58
CA ASN A 272 9.04 25.22 4.88
C ASN A 272 7.94 24.26 5.41
N ILE A 273 8.26 22.96 5.46
CA ILE A 273 7.39 21.93 6.00
C ILE A 273 7.21 22.19 7.50
N ASP A 274 6.00 21.94 8.01
CA ASP A 274 5.71 22.09 9.44
C ASP A 274 6.70 21.28 10.28
N LYS A 275 7.34 21.92 11.27
CA LYS A 275 8.35 21.31 12.15
C LYS A 275 7.82 20.14 12.98
N THR A 276 6.51 19.98 13.05
CA THR A 276 5.85 18.86 13.73
C THR A 276 5.80 17.59 12.86
N VAL A 277 6.17 17.67 11.58
CA VAL A 277 6.25 16.54 10.65
C VAL A 277 7.70 16.17 10.43
N SER A 278 8.02 14.90 10.66
CA SER A 278 9.33 14.32 10.33
C SER A 278 9.21 13.43 9.10
N TYR A 279 10.18 13.53 8.20
CA TYR A 279 10.25 12.70 7.00
C TYR A 279 11.48 11.79 7.02
N GLU A 280 11.35 10.60 6.45
CA GLU A 280 12.44 9.62 6.33
C GLU A 280 12.30 8.85 5.01
N PHE A 281 13.41 8.66 4.28
CA PHE A 281 13.43 7.79 3.11
C PHE A 281 13.62 6.35 3.54
N ARG A 282 12.73 5.46 3.09
CA ARG A 282 12.69 4.04 3.44
C ARG A 282 12.87 3.14 2.21
N GLY A 283 12.69 1.84 2.42
CA GLY A 283 12.83 0.83 1.37
C GLY A 283 14.28 0.62 0.97
N ASN A 284 14.53 0.61 -0.34
CA ASN A 284 15.85 0.35 -0.92
C ASN A 284 16.94 1.25 -0.36
N THR A 285 16.63 2.52 -0.13
CA THR A 285 17.61 3.50 0.36
C THR A 285 18.08 3.15 1.77
N GLU A 286 17.16 2.75 2.65
CA GLU A 286 17.47 2.35 4.01
C GLU A 286 18.26 1.04 4.03
N GLU A 287 17.84 0.05 3.23
CA GLU A 287 18.55 -1.23 3.11
C GLU A 287 19.96 -1.08 2.53
N GLN A 288 20.13 -0.21 1.53
CA GLN A 288 21.42 0.11 0.93
C GLN A 288 22.34 0.79 1.95
N GLN A 289 21.84 1.77 2.72
CA GLN A 289 22.60 2.43 3.77
C GLN A 289 23.00 1.46 4.90
N LYS A 290 22.07 0.61 5.34
CA LYS A 290 22.35 -0.44 6.34
C LYS A 290 23.40 -1.42 5.84
N SER A 291 23.26 -1.87 4.60
CA SER A 291 24.22 -2.75 3.92
C SER A 291 25.60 -2.08 3.82
N MET A 292 25.67 -0.80 3.44
CA MET A 292 26.92 -0.05 3.34
C MET A 292 27.62 0.06 4.70
N VAL A 293 26.88 0.41 5.77
CA VAL A 293 27.43 0.47 7.14
C VAL A 293 27.91 -0.90 7.62
N PHE A 294 27.17 -1.96 7.32
CA PHE A 294 27.56 -3.33 7.65
C PHE A 294 28.83 -3.74 6.91
N LEU A 295 28.92 -3.49 5.60
CA LEU A 295 30.08 -3.81 4.77
C LEU A 295 31.33 -3.04 5.22
N LEU A 296 31.21 -1.76 5.57
CA LEU A 296 32.34 -0.97 6.09
C LEU A 296 32.85 -1.53 7.42
N LYS A 297 31.94 -1.93 8.33
CA LYS A 297 32.32 -2.59 9.59
C LYS A 297 33.00 -3.93 9.34
N ALA A 298 32.42 -4.76 8.48
CA ALA A 298 32.98 -6.07 8.12
C ALA A 298 34.36 -5.94 7.45
N PHE A 299 34.51 -4.98 6.53
CA PHE A 299 35.78 -4.65 5.90
C PHE A 299 36.83 -4.23 6.92
N GLY A 300 36.49 -3.38 7.88
CA GLY A 300 37.39 -2.98 8.96
C GLY A 300 37.88 -4.16 9.81
N VAL A 301 36.98 -5.08 10.17
CA VAL A 301 37.32 -6.30 10.92
C VAL A 301 38.21 -7.24 10.09
N ALA A 302 37.85 -7.48 8.82
CA ALA A 302 38.64 -8.32 7.92
C ALA A 302 40.04 -7.75 7.70
N PHE A 303 40.15 -6.44 7.51
CA PHE A 303 41.42 -5.73 7.35
C PHE A 303 42.29 -5.85 8.61
N PHE A 304 41.68 -5.76 9.80
CA PHE A 304 42.38 -5.94 11.07
C PHE A 304 42.91 -7.38 11.24
N ILE A 305 42.11 -8.40 10.92
CA ILE A 305 42.53 -9.80 10.96
C ILE A 305 43.68 -10.05 9.97
N MET A 306 43.56 -9.53 8.74
CA MET A 306 44.62 -9.63 7.73
C MET A 306 45.92 -8.97 8.22
N ALA A 307 45.83 -7.79 8.85
CA ALA A 307 46.98 -7.12 9.42
C ALA A 307 47.68 -7.97 10.48
N ILE A 308 46.92 -8.62 11.38
CA ILE A 308 47.48 -9.53 12.41
C ILE A 308 48.22 -10.69 11.75
N ILE A 309 47.60 -11.37 10.78
CA ILE A 309 48.21 -12.51 10.06
C ILE A 309 49.53 -12.08 9.39
N LEU A 310 49.53 -10.94 8.70
CA LEU A 310 50.71 -10.41 8.02
C LEU A 310 51.82 -10.01 9.01
N VAL A 311 51.48 -9.37 10.14
CA VAL A 311 52.47 -9.06 11.19
C VAL A 311 53.06 -10.33 11.77
N THR A 312 52.24 -11.37 12.04
CA THR A 312 52.73 -12.66 12.53
C THR A 312 53.62 -13.38 11.52
N GLN A 313 53.30 -13.30 10.23
CA GLN A 313 54.04 -13.98 9.16
C GLN A 313 55.39 -13.32 8.87
N PHE A 314 55.42 -11.99 8.75
CA PHE A 314 56.61 -11.24 8.33
C PHE A 314 57.44 -10.70 9.50
N ASN A 315 56.87 -10.68 10.72
CA ASN A 315 57.47 -10.09 11.92
C ASN A 315 57.99 -8.64 11.70
N ASN A 316 57.38 -7.93 10.74
CA ASN A 316 57.80 -6.59 10.34
C ASN A 316 56.56 -5.75 9.98
N PHE A 317 56.33 -4.70 10.76
CA PHE A 317 55.21 -3.77 10.59
C PHE A 317 55.27 -3.01 9.25
N PHE A 318 56.46 -2.67 8.74
CA PHE A 318 56.59 -1.94 7.48
C PHE A 318 56.20 -2.80 6.27
N GLN A 319 56.58 -4.08 6.26
CA GLN A 319 56.19 -5.01 5.18
C GLN A 319 54.69 -5.28 5.18
N CYS A 320 54.09 -5.43 6.37
CA CYS A 320 52.64 -5.56 6.50
C CYS A 320 51.90 -4.33 5.93
N LEU A 321 52.32 -3.11 6.32
CA LEU A 321 51.68 -1.88 5.85
C LEU A 321 51.80 -1.69 4.33
N LEU A 322 52.93 -2.08 3.73
CA LEU A 322 53.13 -2.04 2.28
C LEU A 322 52.17 -3.01 1.54
N ILE A 323 51.97 -4.22 2.06
CA ILE A 323 51.02 -5.17 1.46
C ILE A 323 49.57 -4.69 1.62
N LEU A 324 49.22 -4.16 2.79
CA LEU A 324 47.89 -3.60 3.04
C LEU A 324 47.57 -2.39 2.14
N SER A 325 48.54 -1.53 1.85
CA SER A 325 48.34 -0.38 0.95
C SER A 325 48.09 -0.82 -0.49
N ALA A 326 48.68 -1.94 -0.95
CA ALA A 326 48.40 -2.50 -2.27
C ALA A 326 46.92 -2.89 -2.44
N VAL A 327 46.25 -3.38 -1.39
CA VAL A 327 44.81 -3.69 -1.41
C VAL A 327 43.97 -2.43 -1.60
N VAL A 328 44.35 -1.33 -0.94
CA VAL A 328 43.68 -0.02 -1.09
C VAL A 328 43.88 0.55 -2.50
N PHE A 329 45.08 0.40 -3.08
CA PHE A 329 45.31 0.80 -4.47
C PHE A 329 44.51 -0.06 -5.47
N SER A 330 44.33 -1.35 -5.17
CA SER A 330 43.50 -2.25 -5.99
C SER A 330 42.04 -1.81 -6.05
N THR A 331 41.43 -1.47 -4.91
CA THR A 331 40.02 -0.99 -4.89
C THR A 331 39.87 0.32 -5.65
N MET A 332 40.83 1.23 -5.53
CA MET A 332 40.86 2.49 -6.28
C MET A 332 40.93 2.26 -7.80
N GLY A 333 41.67 1.24 -8.25
CA GLY A 333 41.71 0.82 -9.65
C GLY A 333 40.36 0.31 -10.17
N VAL A 334 39.61 -0.45 -9.35
CA VAL A 334 38.26 -0.93 -9.71
C VAL A 334 37.28 0.24 -9.86
N PHE A 335 37.32 1.24 -8.96
CA PHE A 335 36.46 2.42 -9.08
C PHE A 335 36.70 3.20 -10.37
N ILE A 336 37.97 3.33 -10.78
CA ILE A 336 38.33 3.98 -12.05
C ILE A 336 37.82 3.14 -13.23
N GLY A 337 37.97 1.82 -13.18
CA GLY A 337 37.52 0.91 -14.24
C GLY A 337 36.00 0.80 -14.39
N LEU A 338 35.23 1.08 -13.33
CA LEU A 338 33.76 1.12 -13.39
C LEU A 338 33.24 2.43 -13.99
N HIS A 339 33.97 3.53 -13.78
CA HIS A 339 33.62 4.85 -14.30
C HIS A 339 34.13 5.13 -15.73
N ALA A 340 34.97 4.25 -16.28
CA ALA A 340 35.56 4.36 -17.62
C ALA A 340 34.78 3.52 -18.65
#